data_AF-A0A1A6GIR3-F1
#
_entry.id   AF-A0A1A6GIR3-F1
#
_cell.length_a   1.000
_cell.length_b   1.000
_cell.length_c   1.000
_cell.angle_alpha   90.00
_cell.angle_beta   90.00
_cell.angle_gamma   90.00
#
_symmetry.space_group_name_H-M   'P 1'
#
loop_
_entity.id
_entity.type
_entity.pdbx_description
1 polymer ?
#
loop_
_entity_poly.entity_id
_entity_poly.type
_entity_poly.pdbx_seq_one_letter_code
_entity_poly.pdbx_strand_id
1 'polypeptide(L)' 'MASSGVTVSASGAANEAPEVPDNVGDWLRGVFRFATDRNDFRRNLILNLALFAAGVWLARNLSDIDLMAPQPGV' A
#
# COMPACT_ATOMS: atom_id res chain seq x y z
N MET A 1 17.84 -46.68 39.56
CA MET A 1 19.18 -46.16 39.21
C MET A 1 19.29 -46.11 37.69
N ALA A 2 19.99 -45.10 37.16
CA ALA A 2 20.05 -44.60 35.77
C ALA A 2 18.91 -43.62 35.43
N SER A 3 18.93 -42.37 35.95
CA SER A 3 19.82 -41.22 35.65
C SER A 3 19.42 -40.49 34.37
N SER A 4 18.73 -39.36 34.59
CA SER A 4 18.42 -38.30 33.65
C SER A 4 19.66 -37.79 32.91
N GLY A 5 19.47 -37.42 31.66
CA GLY A 5 20.44 -36.68 30.87
C GLY A 5 19.72 -35.89 29.79
N VAL A 6 18.93 -34.89 30.20
CA VAL A 6 18.53 -33.80 29.30
C VAL A 6 19.82 -33.12 28.87
N THR A 7 20.24 -33.34 27.62
CA THR A 7 21.25 -32.50 27.00
C THR A 7 20.55 -31.22 26.55
N VAL A 8 20.57 -30.23 27.43
CA VAL A 8 20.42 -28.82 27.04
C VAL A 8 21.56 -28.54 26.08
N SER A 9 21.29 -28.59 24.77
CA SER A 9 22.22 -28.08 23.77
C SER A 9 22.10 -26.56 23.83
N ALA A 10 22.97 -25.98 24.64
CA ALA A 10 23.16 -24.55 24.75
C ALA A 10 23.52 -23.98 23.37
N SER A 11 22.72 -22.99 22.95
CA SER A 11 23.17 -21.83 22.18
C SER A 11 24.15 -22.14 21.04
N GLY A 12 23.62 -22.69 19.95
CA GLY A 12 24.13 -22.26 18.65
C GLY A 12 23.78 -20.79 18.53
N ALA A 13 24.73 -19.92 18.88
CA ALA A 13 24.62 -18.49 18.73
C ALA A 13 24.17 -18.21 17.30
N ALA A 14 22.89 -17.89 17.16
CA ALA A 14 22.39 -17.27 15.96
C ALA A 14 23.27 -16.05 15.79
N ASN A 15 24.05 -16.04 14.71
CA ASN A 15 24.65 -14.83 14.21
C ASN A 15 23.50 -13.99 13.62
N GLU A 16 22.55 -13.62 14.47
CA GLU A 16 21.63 -12.52 14.26
C GLU A 16 22.52 -11.29 14.35
N ALA A 17 23.22 -11.04 13.23
CA ALA A 17 23.56 -9.68 12.88
C ALA A 17 22.29 -8.88 13.15
N PRO A 18 22.33 -7.80 13.95
CA PRO A 18 21.14 -7.04 14.25
C PRO A 18 20.50 -6.73 12.91
N GLU A 19 19.29 -7.25 12.66
CA GLU A 19 18.51 -6.88 11.48
C GLU A 19 18.44 -5.37 11.55
N VAL A 20 19.27 -4.72 10.72
CA VAL A 20 19.25 -3.27 10.60
C VAL A 20 17.83 -2.99 10.17
N PRO A 21 17.06 -2.22 10.95
CA PRO A 21 15.66 -2.04 10.65
C PRO A 21 15.59 -1.24 9.34
N ASP A 22 15.37 -1.96 8.25
CA ASP A 22 15.20 -1.41 6.90
C ASP A 22 13.79 -0.82 6.81
N ASN A 23 13.47 0.11 7.72
CA ASN A 23 12.14 0.69 7.95
C ASN A 23 11.53 1.27 6.67
N VAL A 24 12.38 1.85 5.81
CA VAL A 24 11.95 2.39 4.51
C VAL A 24 11.62 1.27 3.52
N GLY A 25 12.39 0.19 3.53
CA GLY A 25 12.16 -1.00 2.70
C GLY A 25 10.87 -1.71 3.10
N ASP A 26 10.65 -1.89 4.39
CA ASP A 26 9.42 -2.49 4.93
C ASP A 26 8.19 -1.61 4.69
N TRP A 27 8.34 -0.29 4.82
CA TRP A 27 7.29 0.65 4.47
C TRP A 27 6.95 0.59 2.97
N LEU A 28 7.94 0.63 2.08
CA LEU A 28 7.76 0.50 0.62
C LEU A 28 7.08 -0.83 0.27
N ARG A 29 7.51 -1.92 0.89
CA ARG A 29 6.94 -3.24 0.68
C ARG A 29 5.50 -3.31 1.18
N GLY A 30 5.18 -2.64 2.29
CA GLY A 30 3.82 -2.46 2.80
C GLY A 30 2.92 -1.70 1.83
N VAL A 31 3.40 -0.57 1.29
CA VAL A 31 2.67 0.22 0.27
C VAL A 31 2.44 -0.60 -1.01
N PHE A 32 3.45 -1.34 -1.46
CA PHE A 32 3.33 -2.18 -2.65
C PHE A 32 2.31 -3.30 -2.44
N ARG A 33 2.33 -3.98 -1.29
CA ARG A 33 1.32 -4.99 -0.93
C ARG A 33 -0.07 -4.39 -0.86
N PHE A 34 -0.23 -3.23 -0.21
CA PHE A 34 -1.50 -2.52 -0.14
C PHE A 34 -2.04 -2.14 -1.52
N ALA A 35 -1.19 -1.74 -2.47
CA ALA A 35 -1.61 -1.38 -3.83
C ALA A 35 -1.99 -2.61 -4.69
N THR A 36 -1.27 -3.72 -4.51
CA THR A 36 -1.41 -4.95 -5.30
C THR A 36 -2.45 -5.92 -4.75
N ASP A 37 -2.75 -5.85 -3.45
CA ASP A 37 -3.79 -6.66 -2.81
C ASP A 37 -5.17 -6.17 -3.25
N ARG A 38 -5.66 -6.75 -4.35
CA ARG A 38 -6.97 -6.42 -4.90
C ARG A 38 -8.14 -6.90 -4.03
N ASN A 39 -7.90 -7.81 -3.09
CA ASN A 39 -8.94 -8.37 -2.22
C ASN A 39 -9.15 -7.52 -0.96
N ASP A 40 -8.34 -6.48 -0.75
CA ASP A 40 -8.50 -5.57 0.38
C ASP A 40 -9.66 -4.59 0.14
N PHE A 41 -10.71 -4.72 0.96
CA PHE A 41 -11.86 -3.82 0.96
C PHE A 41 -11.46 -2.36 1.19
N ARG A 42 -10.46 -2.08 2.04
CA ARG A 42 -10.00 -0.72 2.34
C ARG A 42 -9.37 -0.08 1.11
N ARG A 43 -8.50 -0.81 0.40
CA ARG A 43 -7.91 -0.35 -0.86
C ARG A 43 -9.03 -0.08 -1.88
N ASN A 44 -9.96 -1.01 -2.06
CA ASN A 44 -11.04 -0.85 -3.02
C ASN A 44 -11.91 0.37 -2.70
N LEU A 45 -12.26 0.57 -1.43
CA LEU A 45 -13.04 1.72 -0.98
C LEU A 45 -12.29 3.03 -1.24
N ILE A 46 -11.01 3.11 -0.87
CA ILE A 46 -10.17 4.31 -1.08
C ILE A 46 -10.06 4.62 -2.57
N LEU A 47 -9.83 3.61 -3.42
CA LEU A 47 -9.73 3.79 -4.87
C LEU A 47 -11.04 4.27 -5.50
N ASN A 48 -12.17 3.67 -5.14
CA ASN A 48 -13.48 4.09 -5.68
C ASN A 48 -13.83 5.51 -5.22
N LEU A 49 -13.53 5.86 -3.97
CA LEU A 49 -13.78 7.20 -3.44
C LEU A 49 -12.90 8.25 -4.13
N ALA A 50 -11.61 7.94 -4.33
CA ALA A 50 -10.69 8.81 -5.06
C ALA A 50 -11.12 8.98 -6.53
N LEU A 51 -11.51 7.89 -7.19
CA LEU A 51 -11.99 7.92 -8.58
C LEU A 51 -13.28 8.74 -8.70
N PHE A 52 -14.20 8.60 -7.74
CA PHE A 52 -15.42 9.40 -7.70
C PHE A 52 -15.12 10.89 -7.55
N ALA A 53 -14.27 11.27 -6.59
CA ALA A 53 -13.88 12.67 -6.40
C ALA A 53 -13.18 13.26 -7.63
N ALA A 54 -12.26 12.50 -8.25
CA ALA A 54 -11.60 12.90 -9.49
C ALA A 54 -12.62 13.09 -10.63
N GLY A 55 -13.61 12.20 -10.75
CA GLY A 55 -14.69 12.32 -11.74
C GLY A 55 -15.56 13.56 -11.52
N VAL A 56 -15.96 13.85 -10.28
CA VAL A 56 -16.73 15.06 -9.94
C VAL A 56 -15.93 16.32 -10.26
N TRP A 57 -14.65 16.35 -9.88
CA TRP A 57 -13.77 17.46 -10.22
C TRP A 57 -13.62 17.60 -11.74
N LEU A 58 -13.37 16.51 -12.46
CA LEU A 58 -13.21 16.52 -13.90
C LEU A 58 -14.47 17.03 -14.62
N ALA A 59 -15.65 16.55 -14.22
CA ALA A 59 -16.93 17.02 -14.78
C ALA A 59 -17.14 18.52 -14.55
N ARG A 60 -16.74 19.04 -13.38
CA ARG A 60 -16.82 20.47 -13.06
C ARG A 60 -15.84 21.32 -13.87
N ASN A 61 -14.65 20.81 -14.16
CA ASN A 61 -13.64 21.58 -14.92
C ASN A 61 -13.84 21.45 -16.43
N LEU A 62 -14.35 20.31 -16.94
CA LEU A 62 -14.69 20.14 -18.35
C LEU A 62 -15.99 20.85 -18.75
N SER A 63 -16.91 21.08 -17.83
CA SER A 63 -18.08 21.94 -18.10
C SER A 63 -17.71 23.43 -18.22
N ASP A 64 -16.62 23.86 -17.60
CA ASP A 64 -16.06 25.21 -17.78
C ASP A 64 -15.28 25.34 -19.12
N ILE A 65 -14.66 24.27 -19.61
CA ILE A 65 -14.00 24.23 -20.92
C ILE A 65 -15.04 23.82 -21.96
N ASP A 66 -15.91 24.75 -22.33
CA ASP A 66 -16.95 24.48 -23.31
C ASP A 66 -16.36 24.29 -24.73
N LEU A 67 -15.99 23.04 -25.05
CA LEU A 67 -15.54 22.64 -26.39
C LEU A 67 -16.70 22.60 -27.41
N MET A 68 -17.95 22.73 -26.94
CA MET A 68 -19.17 22.78 -27.75
C MET A 68 -19.85 24.16 -27.73
N ALA A 69 -19.25 25.16 -27.07
CA ALA A 69 -19.72 26.54 -27.13
C ALA A 69 -19.75 26.97 -28.60
N PRO A 70 -20.91 27.37 -29.15
CA PRO A 70 -20.94 28.07 -30.41
C PRO A 70 -19.99 29.26 -30.26
N GLN A 71 -18.99 29.38 -31.14
CA GLN A 71 -18.14 30.57 -31.14
C GLN A 71 -19.06 31.79 -31.23
N PRO A 72 -18.87 32.81 -30.38
CA PRO A 72 -19.71 34.00 -30.41
C PRO A 72 -19.65 34.56 -31.84
N GLY A 73 -20.83 34.64 -32.46
CA GLY A 73 -20.98 34.90 -33.87
C GLY A 73 -20.22 36.15 -34.31
N VAL A 74 -19.47 35.98 -35.41
CA VAL A 74 -19.09 37.09 -36.30
C VAL A 74 -20.28 37.49 -37.17
#